data_AF-A0A3D5I026-F1
#
_entry.id   AF-A0A3D5I026-F1
#
_cell.length_a   1.000
_cell.length_b   1.000
_cell.length_c   1.000
_cell.angle_alpha   90.00
_cell.angle_beta   90.00
_cell.angle_gamma   90.00
#
_symmetry.space_group_name_H-M   'P 1'
#
loop_
_entity.id
_entity.type
_entity.pdbx_description
1 polymer ?
#
loop_
_entity_poly.entity_id
_entity_poly.type
_entity_poly.pdbx_seq_one_letter_code
_entity_poly.pdbx_strand_id
1 'polypeptide(L)'
;MPLLLLPVFWAQLQQPCRIWSVREALSYSGLCDVRKQQGTTSLTAPNELTGEDQTIEVSPKGRRQVHVRGLNSQGDETLWGEARKVGKSCWVGSDFGLCL
;
A
#
# COMPACT_ATOMS: atom_id res chain seq x y z
N MET A 1 -26.86 23.79 -22.59
CA MET A 1 -26.32 22.46 -22.27
C MET A 1 -25.35 22.62 -21.12
N PRO A 2 -25.68 22.24 -19.87
CA PRO A 2 -24.71 22.27 -18.80
C PRO A 2 -23.89 20.97 -18.82
N LEU A 3 -22.56 21.09 -18.93
CA LEU A 3 -21.64 19.98 -18.65
C LEU A 3 -21.75 19.65 -17.16
N LEU A 4 -22.31 18.49 -16.85
CA LEU A 4 -22.25 17.90 -15.52
C LEU A 4 -20.81 17.43 -15.26
N LEU A 5 -20.03 18.25 -14.54
CA LEU A 5 -18.80 17.82 -13.89
C LEU A 5 -19.19 16.82 -12.80
N LEU A 6 -19.09 15.52 -13.11
CA LEU A 6 -19.21 14.46 -12.11
C LEU A 6 -18.06 14.65 -11.11
N PRO A 7 -18.33 14.76 -9.80
CA PRO A 7 -17.26 14.73 -8.81
C PRO A 7 -16.56 13.39 -8.96
N VAL A 8 -15.24 13.42 -9.15
CA VAL A 8 -14.40 12.23 -9.11
C VAL A 8 -14.48 11.72 -7.67
N PHE A 9 -15.43 10.84 -7.39
CA PHE A 9 -15.49 10.12 -6.13
C PHE A 9 -14.20 9.32 -6.03
N TRP A 10 -13.25 9.82 -5.23
CA TRP A 10 -12.12 9.04 -4.77
C TRP A 10 -12.70 7.96 -3.87
N ALA A 11 -13.09 6.82 -4.45
CA ALA A 11 -13.52 5.68 -3.68
C ALA A 11 -12.31 5.19 -2.87
N GLN A 12 -12.20 5.60 -1.60
CA GLN A 12 -11.44 4.88 -0.61
C GLN A 12 -12.09 3.50 -0.49
N LEU A 13 -11.50 2.52 -1.16
CA LEU A 13 -11.99 1.16 -1.12
C LEU A 13 -11.30 0.47 0.05
N GLN A 14 -12.06 0.21 1.11
CA GLN A 14 -11.58 -0.70 2.14
C GLN A 14 -11.54 -2.11 1.58
N GLN A 15 -10.37 -2.74 1.63
CA GLN A 15 -10.16 -4.12 1.17
C GLN A 15 -9.49 -4.94 2.27
N PRO A 16 -9.84 -6.22 2.42
CA PRO A 16 -9.06 -7.13 3.25
C PRO A 16 -7.61 -7.08 2.81
N CYS A 17 -6.70 -6.93 3.76
CA CYS A 17 -5.28 -6.91 3.48
C CYS A 17 -4.50 -7.61 4.59
N ARG A 18 -3.31 -8.08 4.21
CA ARG A 18 -2.33 -8.64 5.13
C ARG A 18 -0.98 -8.03 4.86
N ILE A 19 -0.37 -7.48 5.90
CA ILE A 19 0.92 -6.81 5.83
C ILE A 19 1.80 -7.43 6.91
N TRP A 20 3.01 -7.82 6.58
CA TRP A 20 3.97 -8.30 7.58
C TRP A 20 5.37 -7.87 7.20
N SER A 21 6.21 -7.63 8.21
CA SER A 21 7.63 -7.28 8.07
C SER A 21 8.40 -7.89 9.23
N VAL A 22 9.43 -8.67 8.93
CA VAL A 22 10.34 -9.25 9.92
C VAL A 22 11.25 -8.17 10.50
N ARG A 23 11.70 -7.21 9.68
CA ARG A 23 12.58 -6.11 10.13
C ARG A 23 11.90 -5.20 11.15
N GLU A 24 10.65 -4.84 10.88
CA GLU A 24 9.86 -3.93 11.72
C GLU A 24 9.09 -4.65 12.83
N ALA A 25 9.28 -5.98 12.98
CA ALA A 25 8.53 -6.84 13.89
C ALA A 25 7.00 -6.62 13.80
N LEU A 26 6.51 -6.48 12.57
CA LEU A 26 5.17 -6.00 12.25
C LEU A 26 4.33 -7.10 11.59
N SER A 27 3.08 -7.22 12.00
CA SER A 27 2.10 -8.12 11.38
C SER A 27 0.69 -7.54 11.55
N TYR A 28 0.05 -7.27 10.43
CA TYR A 28 -1.31 -6.75 10.31
C TYR A 28 -2.17 -7.67 9.45
N SER A 29 -3.42 -7.86 9.85
CA SER A 29 -4.44 -8.57 9.08
C SER A 29 -5.80 -7.96 9.37
N GLY A 30 -6.37 -7.27 8.39
CA GLY A 30 -7.62 -6.53 8.59
C GLY A 30 -8.06 -5.82 7.32
N LEU A 31 -8.69 -4.66 7.45
CA LEU A 31 -9.10 -3.82 6.32
C LEU A 31 -8.08 -2.71 6.10
N CYS A 32 -7.52 -2.61 4.90
CA CYS A 32 -6.73 -1.47 4.45
C CYS A 32 -7.59 -0.53 3.61
N ASP A 33 -7.38 0.76 3.77
CA ASP A 33 -7.76 1.73 2.76
C ASP A 33 -6.82 1.61 1.56
N VAL A 34 -7.37 1.32 0.39
CA VAL A 34 -6.60 1.14 -0.84
C VAL A 34 -6.84 2.29 -1.79
N ARG A 35 -5.75 2.90 -2.26
CA ARG A 35 -5.77 3.90 -3.33
C ARG A 35 -4.87 3.45 -4.47
N LYS A 36 -5.34 3.57 -5.70
CA LYS A 36 -4.59 3.20 -6.91
C LYS A 36 -4.44 4.42 -7.80
N GLN A 37 -3.22 4.87 -8.04
CA GLN A 37 -2.92 6.05 -8.85
C GLN A 37 -1.73 5.76 -9.76
N GLN A 38 -1.91 5.95 -11.07
CA GLN A 38 -0.83 5.86 -12.08
C GLN A 38 0.05 4.59 -11.98
N GLY A 39 -0.53 3.47 -11.56
CA GLY A 39 0.18 2.20 -11.39
C GLY A 39 0.75 1.95 -9.99
N THR A 40 0.82 2.97 -9.14
CA THR A 40 1.14 2.87 -7.71
C THR A 40 -0.09 2.46 -6.93
N THR A 41 0.07 1.55 -5.97
CA THR A 41 -0.97 1.14 -5.02
C THR A 41 -0.55 1.57 -3.63
N SER A 42 -1.32 2.45 -3.00
CA SER A 42 -1.14 2.87 -1.62
C SER A 42 -2.10 2.09 -0.71
N LEU A 43 -1.57 1.62 0.42
CA LEU A 43 -2.20 0.77 1.41
C LEU A 43 -2.08 1.45 2.77
N THR A 44 -3.18 1.87 3.35
CA THR A 44 -3.18 2.44 4.70
C THR A 44 -3.93 1.49 5.61
N ALA A 45 -3.24 0.90 6.59
CA ALA A 45 -3.90 0.12 7.64
C ALA A 45 -4.21 1.06 8.83
N PRO A 46 -5.39 0.95 9.44
CA PRO A 46 -5.73 1.76 10.62
C PRO A 46 -4.82 1.40 11.80
N ASN A 47 -4.12 2.40 12.38
CA ASN A 47 -3.44 2.41 13.70
C ASN A 47 -2.50 1.24 14.09
N GLU A 48 -2.31 0.21 13.26
CA GLU A 48 -1.61 -1.04 13.65
C GLU A 48 -0.24 -1.24 13.00
N LEU A 49 0.17 -0.39 12.05
CA LEU A 49 1.49 -0.48 11.42
C LEU A 49 2.56 0.34 12.18
N THR A 50 2.78 0.05 13.46
CA THR A 50 3.78 0.73 14.32
C THR A 50 3.45 2.18 14.73
N GLY A 51 2.40 2.41 15.53
CA GLY A 51 2.27 3.61 16.39
C GLY A 51 2.12 4.99 15.74
N GLU A 52 2.45 5.12 14.46
CA GLU A 52 2.22 6.26 13.57
C GLU A 52 1.50 5.72 12.34
N ASP A 53 0.52 6.45 11.82
CA ASP A 53 -0.24 6.06 10.63
C ASP A 53 0.69 5.91 9.41
N GLN A 54 1.21 4.70 9.19
CA GLN A 54 2.03 4.38 8.04
C GLN A 54 1.16 4.01 6.84
N THR A 55 1.31 4.76 5.75
CA THR A 55 0.82 4.38 4.43
C THR A 55 1.93 3.66 3.67
N ILE A 56 1.66 2.45 3.20
CA ILE A 56 2.61 1.69 2.38
C ILE A 56 2.28 1.93 0.91
N GLU A 57 3.26 2.40 0.15
CA GLU A 57 3.14 2.56 -1.29
C GLU A 57 3.90 1.48 -2.04
N VAL A 58 3.23 0.93 -3.05
CA VAL A 58 3.75 -0.09 -3.94
C VAL A 58 3.79 0.48 -5.35
N SER A 59 4.97 0.88 -5.82
CA SER A 59 5.16 1.47 -7.14
C SER A 59 5.82 0.48 -8.11
N PRO A 60 5.43 0.45 -9.38
CA PRO A 60 5.99 -0.48 -10.35
C PRO A 60 7.43 -0.10 -10.71
N LYS A 61 8.34 -1.07 -10.67
CA LYS A 61 9.73 -0.94 -11.14
C LYS A 61 9.98 -1.71 -12.45
N GLY A 62 9.17 -2.73 -12.74
CA GLY A 62 9.26 -3.55 -13.95
C GLY A 62 8.10 -4.53 -14.08
N ARG A 63 8.19 -5.48 -15.03
CA ARG A 63 7.05 -6.37 -15.41
C ARG A 63 6.45 -7.17 -14.25
N ARG A 64 7.21 -7.43 -13.18
CA ARG A 64 6.75 -8.09 -11.93
C ARG A 64 7.48 -7.61 -10.67
N GLN A 65 8.23 -6.52 -10.78
CA GLN A 65 9.01 -5.95 -9.68
C GLN A 65 8.36 -4.64 -9.27
N VAL A 66 8.30 -4.43 -7.97
CA VAL A 66 7.77 -3.21 -7.37
C VAL A 66 8.76 -2.67 -6.35
N HIS A 67 8.77 -1.37 -6.17
CA HIS A 67 9.39 -0.72 -5.03
C HIS A 67 8.32 -0.54 -3.96
N VAL A 68 8.65 -0.85 -2.72
CA VAL A 68 7.80 -0.69 -1.55
C VAL A 68 8.44 0.33 -0.60
N ARG A 69 7.66 1.32 -0.20
CA ARG A 69 8.05 2.35 0.77
C ARG A 69 6.91 2.60 1.75
N GLY A 70 7.25 2.88 2.99
CA GLY A 70 6.33 3.44 3.98
C GLY A 70 6.38 4.96 3.94
N LEU A 71 5.25 5.60 4.21
CA LEU A 71 5.08 7.03 4.40
C LEU A 71 4.44 7.23 5.77
N ASN A 72 5.08 8.00 6.65
CA ASN A 72 4.44 8.42 7.91
C ASN A 72 3.44 9.57 7.66
N SER A 73 2.75 10.01 8.72
CA SER A 73 1.79 11.12 8.65
C SER A 73 2.41 12.47 8.27
N GLN A 74 3.73 12.61 8.40
CA GLN A 74 4.51 13.80 8.04
C GLN A 74 4.99 13.76 6.58
N GLY A 75 4.83 12.62 5.89
CA GLY A 75 5.28 12.40 4.52
C GLY A 75 6.73 11.94 4.40
N ASP A 76 7.38 11.58 5.51
CA ASP A 76 8.72 11.01 5.49
C ASP A 76 8.69 9.58 4.96
N GLU A 77 9.64 9.29 4.07
CA GLU A 77 9.77 8.00 3.42
C GLU A 77 10.64 7.04 4.25
N THR A 78 10.09 5.88 4.58
CA THR A 78 10.83 4.74 5.12
C THR A 78 10.97 3.66 4.05
N LEU A 79 12.19 3.31 3.70
CA LEU A 79 12.47 2.43 2.57
C LEU A 79 12.35 0.96 2.99
N TRP A 80 11.29 0.28 2.54
CA TRP A 80 11.11 -1.17 2.80
C TRP A 80 11.92 -2.01 1.81
N GLY A 81 11.94 -1.60 0.53
CA GLY A 81 12.81 -2.16 -0.50
C GLY A 81 12.04 -2.69 -1.71
N GLU A 82 12.63 -3.67 -2.40
CA GLU A 82 12.03 -4.26 -3.60
C GLU A 82 11.20 -5.50 -3.26
N ALA A 83 10.07 -5.65 -3.94
CA ALA A 83 9.24 -6.83 -3.86
C ALA A 83 8.89 -7.36 -5.25
N ARG A 84 8.54 -8.64 -5.30
CA ARG A 84 8.00 -9.27 -6.50
C ARG A 84 6.49 -9.42 -6.36
N LYS A 85 5.77 -9.11 -7.44
CA LYS A 85 4.35 -9.42 -7.53
C LYS A 85 4.14 -10.93 -7.61
N VAL A 86 3.45 -11.50 -6.62
CA VAL A 86 3.10 -12.92 -6.51
C VAL A 86 1.57 -13.01 -6.59
N GLY A 87 1.03 -13.43 -7.74
CA GLY A 87 -0.42 -13.44 -7.96
C GLY A 87 -1.00 -12.07 -8.34
N LYS A 88 -2.32 -11.90 -8.18
CA LYS A 88 -3.02 -10.69 -8.65
C LYS A 88 -2.81 -9.47 -7.73
N SER A 89 -2.66 -9.73 -6.44
CA SER A 89 -2.83 -8.73 -5.38
C SER A 89 -1.82 -8.87 -4.23
N CYS A 90 -0.77 -9.70 -4.38
CA CYS A 90 0.28 -9.81 -3.37
C CYS A 90 1.65 -9.39 -3.93
N TRP A 91 2.46 -8.83 -3.04
CA TRP A 91 3.83 -8.42 -3.27
C TRP A 91 4.69 -8.93 -2.11
N VAL A 92 5.77 -9.63 -2.43
CA VAL A 92 6.63 -10.27 -1.44
C VAL A 92 8.06 -9.83 -1.65
N GLY A 93 8.64 -9.23 -0.61
CA GLY A 93 10.06 -8.91 -0.50
C GLY A 93 10.84 -10.04 0.17
N SER A 94 12.10 -9.77 0.51
CA SER A 94 12.97 -10.75 1.23
C SER A 94 12.45 -11.09 2.63
N ASP A 95 11.83 -10.12 3.28
CA ASP A 95 11.55 -10.07 4.72
C ASP A 95 10.26 -9.35 5.04
N PHE A 96 9.45 -9.06 4.03
CA PHE A 96 8.13 -8.48 4.19
C PHE A 96 7.17 -9.01 3.12
N GLY A 97 5.87 -8.87 3.36
CA GLY A 97 4.84 -9.19 2.38
C GLY A 97 3.59 -8.34 2.56
N LEU A 98 2.95 -8.06 1.44
CA LEU A 98 1.76 -7.23 1.31
C LEU A 98 0.75 -7.96 0.43
N CYS A 99 -0.47 -8.17 0.91
CA CYS A 99 -1.55 -8.78 0.15
C CYS A 99 -2.83 -7.96 0.29
N LEU A 100 -3.55 -7.84 -0.82
CA LEU A 100 -4.93 -7.35 -0.94
C LEU A 100 -5.89 -8.47 -1.36
#